data_AF-A0A439IEH4-F1
#
_entry.id   AF-A0A439IEH4-F1
#
_cell.length_a   1.000
_cell.length_b   1.000
_cell.length_c   1.000
_cell.angle_alpha   90.00
_cell.angle_beta   90.00
_cell.angle_gamma   90.00
#
_symmetry.space_group_name_H-M   'P 1'
#
loop_
_entity.id
_entity.type
_entity.pdbx_description
1 polymer ?
#
loop_
_entity_poly.entity_id
_entity_poly.type
_entity_poly.pdbx_seq_one_letter_code
_entity_poly.pdbx_strand_id
1 'polypeptide(L)'
;MDRKYQVLQQLKNAEAGLSYGLHVFGDHIAKREKYRSIDGIQAVHFYLMQKHHWLPAVVRSMSDEDLRFCLTEEMDGWVLPGDARE
;
A
#
# COMPACT_ATOMS: atom_id res chain seq x y z
N MET A 1 -17.65 26.67 -3.47
CA MET A 1 -17.26 25.71 -2.43
C MET A 1 -16.39 26.42 -1.41
N ASP A 2 -16.65 26.23 -0.13
CA ASP A 2 -15.86 26.80 0.97
C ASP A 2 -14.44 26.20 0.97
N ARG A 3 -13.42 27.06 1.17
CA ARG A 3 -11.98 26.75 1.09
C ARG A 3 -11.60 25.58 2.01
N LYS A 4 -12.29 25.40 3.14
CA LYS A 4 -12.09 24.27 4.05
C LYS A 4 -12.38 22.92 3.38
N TYR A 5 -13.46 22.85 2.59
CA TYR A 5 -13.84 21.61 1.90
C TYR A 5 -12.93 21.32 0.71
N GLN A 6 -12.38 22.34 0.04
CA GLN A 6 -11.38 22.14 -1.02
C GLN A 6 -10.08 21.53 -0.49
N VAL A 7 -9.58 22.03 0.65
CA VAL A 7 -8.38 21.49 1.31
C VAL A 7 -8.64 20.06 1.80
N LEU A 8 -9.81 19.81 2.40
CA LEU A 8 -10.18 18.46 2.82
C LEU A 8 -10.28 17.48 1.64
N GLN A 9 -10.85 17.92 0.51
CA GLN A 9 -10.95 17.11 -0.70
C GLN A 9 -9.56 16.79 -1.27
N GLN A 10 -8.65 17.76 -1.32
CA GLN A 10 -7.28 17.52 -1.78
C GLN A 10 -6.53 16.54 -0.89
N LEU A 11 -6.65 16.67 0.43
CA LEU A 11 -6.05 15.74 1.39
C LEU A 11 -6.61 14.33 1.20
N LYS A 12 -7.93 14.18 1.11
CA LYS A 12 -8.59 12.87 0.92
C LYS A 12 -8.24 12.23 -0.42
N ASN A 13 -8.10 13.02 -1.48
CA ASN A 13 -7.66 12.53 -2.79
C ASN A 13 -6.19 12.05 -2.75
N ALA A 14 -5.31 12.78 -2.05
CA ALA A 14 -3.92 12.37 -1.87
C ALA A 14 -3.83 11.07 -1.06
N GLU A 15 -4.56 10.98 0.06
CA GLU A 15 -4.66 9.75 0.88
C GLU A 15 -5.19 8.57 0.04
N ALA A 16 -6.23 8.80 -0.78
CA ALA A 16 -6.80 7.76 -1.64
C ALA A 16 -5.80 7.27 -2.70
N GLY A 17 -5.04 8.17 -3.33
CA GLY A 17 -3.99 7.80 -4.28
C GLY A 17 -2.84 7.02 -3.61
N LEU A 18 -2.51 7.38 -2.37
CA LEU A 18 -1.51 6.66 -1.59
C LEU A 18 -1.96 5.23 -1.23
N SER A 19 -3.23 5.07 -0.86
CA SER A 19 -3.83 3.77 -0.54
C SER A 19 -3.95 2.86 -1.78
N TYR A 20 -4.30 3.46 -2.92
CA TYR A 20 -4.36 2.75 -4.21
C TYR A 20 -2.99 2.20 -4.63
N GLY A 21 -1.94 3.03 -4.55
CA GLY A 21 -0.58 2.59 -4.88
C GLY A 21 -0.10 1.42 -4.02
N LEU A 22 -0.50 1.37 -2.74
CA LEU A 22 -0.13 0.29 -1.83
C LEU A 22 -0.85 -1.03 -2.19
N HIS A 23 -2.12 -0.96 -2.60
CA HIS A 23 -2.83 -2.13 -3.13
C HIS A 23 -2.16 -2.67 -4.40
N VAL A 24 -1.85 -1.82 -5.37
CA VAL A 24 -1.20 -2.25 -6.61
C VAL A 24 0.19 -2.83 -6.34
N PHE A 25 0.92 -2.28 -5.37
CA PHE A 25 2.18 -2.84 -4.92
C PHE A 25 2.00 -4.22 -4.25
N GLY A 26 0.93 -4.38 -3.48
CA GLY A 26 0.52 -5.67 -2.94
C GLY A 26 0.31 -6.74 -4.01
N ASP A 27 -0.33 -6.39 -5.12
CA ASP A 27 -0.49 -7.31 -6.27
C ASP A 27 0.86 -7.68 -6.90
N HIS A 28 1.78 -6.70 -6.97
CA HIS A 28 3.15 -6.95 -7.42
C HIS A 28 3.88 -7.93 -6.50
N ILE A 29 3.79 -7.74 -5.18
CA ILE A 29 4.34 -8.66 -4.18
C ILE A 29 3.72 -10.05 -4.34
N ALA A 30 2.39 -10.15 -4.44
CA ALA A 30 1.70 -11.43 -4.59
C ALA A 30 2.20 -12.22 -5.81
N LYS A 31 2.40 -11.53 -6.95
CA LYS A 31 2.99 -12.13 -8.15
C LYS A 31 4.44 -12.55 -7.95
N ARG A 32 5.26 -11.70 -7.33
CA ARG A 32 6.69 -11.96 -7.06
C ARG A 32 6.89 -13.17 -6.16
N GLU A 33 6.13 -13.23 -5.07
CA GLU A 33 6.19 -14.27 -4.04
C GLU A 33 5.33 -15.50 -4.38
N LYS A 34 4.62 -15.47 -5.52
CA LYS A 34 3.75 -16.55 -6.03
C LYS A 34 2.64 -16.95 -5.06
N TYR A 35 2.02 -15.97 -4.43
CA TYR A 35 0.86 -16.18 -3.59
C TYR A 35 -0.34 -16.65 -4.42
N ARG A 36 -1.11 -17.61 -3.88
CA ARG A 36 -2.23 -18.25 -4.59
C ARG A 36 -3.58 -17.58 -4.36
N SER A 37 -3.77 -16.94 -3.21
CA SER A 37 -5.09 -16.50 -2.74
C SER A 37 -5.09 -15.15 -2.04
N ILE A 38 -3.94 -14.47 -2.01
CA ILE A 38 -3.78 -13.18 -1.34
C ILE A 38 -3.15 -12.19 -2.31
N ASP A 39 -3.76 -11.02 -2.38
CA ASP A 39 -3.44 -9.90 -3.27
C ASP A 39 -3.66 -8.57 -2.52
N GLY A 40 -3.42 -7.44 -3.20
CA GLY A 40 -3.66 -6.11 -2.65
C GLY A 40 -3.01 -5.89 -1.29
N ILE A 41 -3.70 -5.17 -0.41
CA ILE A 41 -3.21 -4.89 0.95
C ILE A 41 -2.99 -6.17 1.78
N GLN A 42 -3.69 -7.26 1.50
CA GLN A 42 -3.50 -8.52 2.23
C GLN A 42 -2.15 -9.15 1.92
N ALA A 43 -1.71 -9.07 0.66
CA ALA A 43 -0.38 -9.51 0.26
C ALA A 43 0.72 -8.67 0.93
N VAL A 44 0.52 -7.34 1.06
CA VAL A 44 1.43 -6.46 1.81
C VAL A 44 1.53 -6.91 3.26
N HIS A 45 0.39 -7.07 3.94
CA HIS A 45 0.39 -7.47 5.35
C HIS A 45 1.06 -8.84 5.54
N PHE A 46 0.73 -9.81 4.71
CA PHE A 46 1.31 -11.14 4.79
C PHE A 46 2.82 -11.12 4.54
N TYR A 47 3.27 -10.36 3.55
CA TYR A 47 4.69 -10.18 3.26
C TYR A 47 5.46 -9.62 4.45
N LEU A 48 4.96 -8.55 5.08
CA LEU A 48 5.59 -7.97 6.28
C LEU A 48 5.63 -8.95 7.45
N MET A 49 4.56 -9.74 7.65
CA MET A 49 4.55 -10.82 8.66
C MET A 49 5.62 -11.88 8.37
N GLN A 50 5.81 -12.29 7.11
CA GLN A 50 6.82 -13.28 6.74
C GLN A 50 8.25 -12.71 6.85
N LYS A 51 8.47 -11.48 6.39
CA LYS A 51 9.80 -10.83 6.37
C LYS A 51 10.31 -10.47 7.76
N HIS A 52 9.45 -9.92 8.61
CA HIS A 52 9.84 -9.36 9.92
C HIS A 52 9.34 -10.18 11.11
N HIS A 53 8.59 -11.26 10.88
CA HIS A 53 7.98 -12.09 11.92
C HIS A 53 7.08 -11.31 12.89
N TRP A 54 6.51 -10.20 12.43
CA TRP A 54 5.59 -9.39 13.22
C TRP A 54 4.23 -10.06 13.37
N LEU A 55 3.56 -9.78 14.48
CA LEU A 55 2.23 -10.31 14.75
C LEU A 55 1.20 -9.72 13.78
N PRO A 56 0.20 -10.51 13.34
CA PRO A 56 -0.84 -10.01 12.46
C PRO A 56 -1.59 -8.78 13.00
N ALA A 57 -1.77 -8.71 14.32
CA ALA A 57 -2.42 -7.57 14.97
C ALA A 57 -1.62 -6.27 14.80
N VAL A 58 -0.29 -6.34 14.88
CA VAL A 58 0.60 -5.19 14.72
C VAL A 58 0.54 -4.69 13.27
N VAL A 59 0.76 -5.59 12.31
CA VAL A 59 0.80 -5.22 10.89
C VAL A 59 -0.55 -4.67 10.40
N ARG A 60 -1.68 -5.24 10.87
CA ARG A 60 -3.02 -4.74 10.51
C ARG A 60 -3.41 -3.42 11.20
N SER A 61 -2.67 -3.02 12.24
CA SER A 61 -2.91 -1.76 12.95
C SER A 61 -2.10 -0.59 12.39
N MET A 62 -1.13 -0.87 11.52
CA MET A 62 -0.29 0.14 10.88
C MET A 62 -1.10 1.01 9.92
N SER A 63 -0.74 2.29 9.86
CA SER A 63 -1.27 3.19 8.84
C SER A 63 -0.68 2.88 7.46
N ASP A 64 -1.32 3.36 6.39
CA ASP A 64 -0.78 3.23 5.02
C ASP A 64 0.60 3.89 4.90
N GLU A 65 0.87 4.95 5.68
CA GLU A 65 2.17 5.61 5.76
C GLU A 65 3.23 4.69 6.40
N ASP A 66 2.91 4.07 7.53
CA ASP A 66 3.82 3.13 8.20
C ASP A 66 4.10 1.89 7.33
N LEU A 67 3.07 1.38 6.64
CA LEU A 67 3.22 0.27 5.70
C LEU A 67 4.14 0.64 4.55
N ARG A 68 3.98 1.84 3.97
CA ARG A 68 4.88 2.36 2.93
C ARG A 68 6.31 2.53 3.44
N PHE A 69 6.48 3.07 4.65
CA PHE A 69 7.79 3.22 5.27
C PHE A 69 8.50 1.86 5.39
N CYS A 70 7.79 0.84 5.87
CA CYS A 70 8.32 -0.53 6.00
C CYS A 70 8.70 -1.18 4.66
N LEU A 71 8.13 -0.68 3.55
CA LEU A 71 8.36 -1.17 2.20
C LEU A 71 9.25 -0.24 1.36
N THR A 72 9.88 0.78 1.96
CA THR A 72 10.63 1.80 1.22
C THR A 72 11.70 1.18 0.31
N GLU A 73 12.42 0.18 0.81
CA GLU A 73 13.48 -0.50 0.06
C GLU A 73 12.90 -1.40 -1.04
N GLU A 74 11.76 -2.03 -0.82
CA GLU A 74 11.09 -2.88 -1.82
C GLU A 74 10.38 -2.09 -2.91
N MET A 75 9.97 -0.86 -2.58
CA MET A 75 9.40 0.08 -3.52
C MET A 75 10.49 0.85 -4.30
N ASP A 76 11.77 0.71 -3.93
CA ASP A 76 12.87 1.33 -4.68
C ASP A 76 12.94 0.77 -6.10
N GLY A 77 12.91 1.67 -7.08
CA GLY A 77 12.82 1.32 -8.50
C GLY A 77 11.46 0.73 -8.94
N TRP A 78 10.49 0.55 -8.03
CA TRP A 78 9.15 0.13 -8.39
C TRP A 78 8.32 1.32 -8.87
N VAL A 79 7.66 1.13 -10.01
CA VAL A 79 6.84 2.15 -10.63
C VAL A 79 5.44 1.57 -10.85
N LEU A 80 4.42 2.35 -10.51
CA LEU A 80 3.02 2.02 -10.81
C LEU A 80 2.90 1.59 -12.29
N PRO A 81 2.35 0.40 -12.59
CA PRO A 81 2.12 -0.07 -13.95
C PRO A 81 1.31 0.97 -14.75
N GLY A 82 1.53 1.03 -16.07
CA GLY A 82 0.86 2.00 -16.95
C GLY A 82 -0.66 2.02 -16.82
N ASP A 83 -1.27 0.84 -16.63
CA ASP A 83 -2.72 0.65 -16.47
C ASP A 83 -3.28 1.18 -15.11
N ALA A 84 -2.39 1.56 -14.18
CA ALA A 84 -2.74 2.08 -12.85
C ALA A 84 -2.38 3.57 -12.68
N ARG A 85 -2.06 4.28 -13.79
CA ARG A 85 -1.65 5.69 -13.79
C ARG A 85 -2.75 6.67 -14.21
N GLU A 86 -3.97 6.20 -14.48
CA GLU A 86 -5.09 7.04 -14.95
C GLU A 86 -5.79 7.83 -13.83
#